data_AF-A0A8X7XWL6-F1
#
_entry.id   AF-A0A8X7XWL6-F1
#
_cell.length_a   1.000
_cell.length_b   1.000
_cell.length_c   1.000
_cell.angle_alpha   90.00
_cell.angle_beta   90.00
_cell.angle_gamma   90.00
#
_symmetry.space_group_name_H-M   'P 1'
#
loop_
_entity.id
_entity.type
_entity.pdbx_description
1 polymer ?
#
loop_
_entity_poly.entity_id
_entity_poly.type
_entity_poly.pdbx_seq_one_letter_code
_entity_poly.pdbx_strand_id
1 'polypeptide(L)'
;MKLYRGSMRKMGSSSVEDIPVMQYIVLEFLAGKMVFYGKKVVPDSRKGLVRIGRGGEGLLHFQRLDRNLNAVEDVSYLLLCF
;
A
#
# COMPACT_ATOMS: atom_id res chain seq x y z
N MET A 1 12.12 -30.16 0.40
CA MET A 1 11.88 -28.70 0.24
C MET A 1 10.38 -28.46 0.32
N LYS A 2 9.88 -27.88 1.43
CA LYS A 2 8.44 -27.63 1.63
C LYS A 2 8.13 -26.23 1.08
N LEU A 3 7.30 -26.18 0.03
CA LEU A 3 6.75 -24.94 -0.51
C LEU A 3 5.64 -24.45 0.42
N TYR A 4 5.89 -23.36 1.14
CA TYR A 4 4.87 -22.69 1.94
C TYR A 4 3.89 -22.00 0.99
N ARG A 5 2.75 -22.65 0.73
CA ARG A 5 1.66 -22.05 -0.03
C ARG A 5 0.85 -21.15 0.90
N GLY A 6 1.34 -19.92 1.08
CA GLY A 6 0.62 -18.87 1.81
C GLY A 6 -0.66 -18.50 1.08
N SER A 7 -1.80 -18.99 1.56
CA SER A 7 -3.12 -18.55 1.14
C SER A 7 -3.36 -17.15 1.73
N MET A 8 -3.17 -16.11 0.91
CA MET A 8 -3.53 -14.73 1.26
C MET A 8 -5.06 -14.64 1.39
N ARG A 9 -5.56 -14.85 2.61
CA ARG A 9 -6.90 -14.44 3.00
C ARG A 9 -6.94 -12.92 2.89
N LYS A 10 -7.87 -12.39 2.10
CA LYS A 10 -8.25 -10.97 2.10
C LYS A 10 -8.69 -10.63 3.53
N MET A 11 -7.80 -10.01 4.30
CA MET A 11 -8.14 -9.42 5.59
C MET A 11 -8.61 -8.00 5.29
N GLY A 12 -9.93 -7.84 5.17
CA GLY A 12 -10.53 -6.52 5.30
C GLY A 12 -10.51 -6.15 6.78
N SER A 13 -9.41 -5.59 7.29
CA SER A 13 -9.43 -4.89 8.56
C SER A 13 -9.94 -3.49 8.27
N SER A 14 -11.24 -3.31 8.42
CA SER A 14 -11.87 -2.00 8.56
C SER A 14 -11.56 -1.51 9.98
N SER A 15 -10.34 -1.03 10.20
CA SER A 15 -10.11 -0.02 11.22
C SER A 15 -9.90 1.29 10.48
N VAL A 16 -10.68 2.31 10.85
CA VAL A 16 -10.37 3.71 10.56
C VAL A 16 -9.13 4.02 11.42
N GLU A 17 -8.00 3.43 11.07
CA GLU A 17 -6.71 3.87 11.58
C GLU A 17 -6.50 5.22 10.92
N ASP A 18 -6.37 6.27 11.74
CA ASP A 18 -5.90 7.57 11.28
C ASP A 18 -4.71 7.32 10.35
N ILE A 19 -4.84 7.74 9.08
CA ILE A 19 -3.80 7.54 8.08
C ILE A 19 -2.49 8.04 8.71
N PRO A 20 -1.52 7.14 8.96
CA PRO A 20 -0.36 7.51 9.74
C PRO A 20 0.40 8.61 9.02
N VAL A 21 0.56 9.73 9.71
CA VAL A 21 1.26 10.89 9.18
C VAL A 21 2.72 10.50 8.99
N MET A 22 3.16 10.41 7.74
CA MET A 22 4.55 10.17 7.41
C MET A 22 5.38 11.36 7.88
N GLN A 23 6.40 11.10 8.69
CA GLN A 23 7.31 12.14 9.18
C GLN A 23 8.30 12.58 8.09
N TYR A 24 8.78 11.63 7.29
CA TYR A 24 9.61 11.93 6.14
C TYR A 24 9.31 10.99 4.98
N ILE A 25 9.37 11.54 3.78
CA ILE A 25 9.17 10.83 2.53
C ILE A 25 10.55 10.54 1.94
N VAL A 26 10.82 9.26 1.68
CA VAL A 26 12.08 8.79 1.06
C VAL A 26 11.96 8.83 -0.46
N LEU A 27 10.79 8.45 -0.98
CA LEU A 27 10.59 8.33 -2.42
C LEU A 27 9.12 8.60 -2.78
N GLU A 28 8.93 9.34 -3.87
CA GLU A 28 7.63 9.53 -4.53
C GLU A 28 7.75 9.27 -6.02
N PHE A 29 6.77 8.56 -6.59
CA PHE A 29 6.68 8.40 -8.04
C PHE A 29 5.25 8.13 -8.50
N LEU A 30 5.00 8.39 -9.78
CA LEU A 30 3.71 8.15 -10.40
C LEU A 30 3.57 6.69 -10.81
N ALA A 31 2.53 6.02 -10.30
CA ALA A 31 2.23 4.65 -10.68
C ALA A 31 0.73 4.31 -10.53
N GLY A 32 0.21 3.56 -11.50
CA GLY A 32 -1.10 2.92 -11.39
C GLY A 32 -1.07 1.71 -10.47
N LYS A 33 -2.24 1.10 -10.22
CA LYS A 33 -2.32 -0.22 -9.58
C LYS A 33 -2.98 -1.23 -10.50
N MET A 34 -2.74 -2.49 -10.21
CA MET A 34 -3.50 -3.59 -10.79
C MET A 34 -4.40 -4.19 -9.72
N VAL A 35 -5.63 -4.53 -10.10
CA VAL A 35 -6.63 -5.13 -9.20
C VAL A 35 -7.06 -6.49 -9.71
N PHE A 36 -7.42 -7.38 -8.78
CA PHE A 36 -7.99 -8.67 -9.14
C PHE A 36 -9.49 -8.55 -9.41
N TYR A 37 -9.91 -8.95 -10.61
CA TYR A 37 -11.31 -9.16 -10.97
C TYR A 37 -11.54 -10.66 -11.16
N GLY A 38 -12.08 -11.31 -10.12
CA GLY A 38 -12.16 -12.77 -10.05
C GLY A 38 -10.76 -13.40 -10.07
N LYS A 39 -10.41 -14.08 -11.17
CA LYS A 39 -9.08 -14.70 -11.39
C LYS A 39 -8.17 -13.90 -12.33
N LYS A 40 -8.66 -12.78 -12.88
CA LYS A 40 -7.90 -11.94 -13.82
C LYS A 40 -7.31 -10.74 -13.10
N VAL A 41 -6.15 -10.29 -13.56
CA VAL A 41 -5.54 -9.03 -13.13
C VAL A 41 -5.89 -7.97 -14.16
N VAL A 42 -6.49 -6.87 -13.72
CA VAL A 42 -6.94 -5.77 -14.59
C VAL A 42 -6.28 -4.47 -14.10
N PRO A 43 -5.73 -3.64 -14.99
CA PRO A 43 -5.20 -2.35 -14.59
C PRO A 43 -6.31 -1.41 -14.09
N ASP A 44 -6.08 -0.73 -12.98
CA ASP A 44 -6.91 0.40 -12.52
C ASP A 44 -6.53 1.63 -13.35
N SER A 45 -7.53 2.28 -13.96
CA SER A 45 -7.34 3.45 -14.83
C SER A 45 -7.02 4.74 -14.07
N ARG A 46 -7.15 4.74 -12.73
CA ARG A 46 -6.94 5.92 -11.90
C ARG A 46 -5.46 6.22 -11.72
N LYS A 47 -5.12 7.51 -11.83
CA LYS A 47 -3.76 8.01 -11.67
C LYS A 47 -3.37 7.90 -10.19
N GLY A 48 -2.34 7.11 -9.89
CA GLY A 48 -1.83 6.96 -8.53
C GLY A 48 -0.53 7.72 -8.29
N LEU A 49 -0.35 8.15 -7.05
CA LEU A 49 0.94 8.58 -6.52
C LEU A 49 1.37 7.57 -5.45
N VAL A 50 2.54 6.98 -5.62
CA VAL A 50 3.13 6.09 -4.63
C VAL A 50 4.11 6.88 -3.77
N ARG A 51 4.01 6.71 -2.46
CA ARG A 51 4.88 7.32 -1.45
C ARG A 51 5.49 6.23 -0.58
N ILE A 52 6.80 6.32 -0.36
CA ILE A 52 7.54 5.47 0.57
C ILE A 52 8.25 6.36 1.57
N GLY A 53 8.17 6.04 2.85
CA GLY A 53 8.90 6.75 3.89
C GLY A 53 8.51 6.29 5.28
N ARG A 54 8.96 6.98 6.32
CA ARG A 54 8.84 6.49 7.69
C ARG A 54 7.78 7.25 8.48
N GLY A 55 6.94 6.52 9.19
CA GLY A 55 5.99 7.08 10.14
C GLY A 55 6.62 7.27 11.52
N GLY A 56 5.91 7.93 12.42
CA GLY A 56 6.42 8.23 13.77
C GLY A 56 6.63 7.03 14.67
N GLU A 57 6.01 5.90 14.34
CA GLU A 57 6.25 4.61 14.98
C GLU A 57 7.57 3.96 14.52
N GLY A 58 8.25 4.55 13.55
CA GLY A 58 9.54 4.11 13.07
C GLY A 58 9.48 3.03 11.98
N LEU A 59 8.30 2.62 11.53
CA LEU A 59 8.11 1.70 10.40
C LEU A 59 8.15 2.44 9.06
N LEU A 60 8.55 1.72 8.00
CA LEU A 60 8.40 2.21 6.63
C LEU A 60 6.99 1.95 6.13
N HIS A 61 6.38 2.98 5.59
CA HIS A 61 5.06 2.98 4.97
C HIS A 61 5.23 2.95 3.47
N PHE A 62 4.43 2.11 2.84
CA PHE A 62 4.15 2.17 1.41
C PHE A 62 2.69 2.61 1.25
N GLN A 63 2.48 3.82 0.73
CA GLN A 63 1.15 4.38 0.53
C GLN A 63 0.91 4.62 -0.95
N ARG A 64 -0.30 4.30 -1.44
CA ARG A 64 -0.77 4.72 -2.76
C ARG A 64 -1.97 5.65 -2.59
N LEU A 65 -1.86 6.85 -3.16
CA LEU A 65 -2.91 7.85 -3.19
C LEU A 65 -3.58 7.87 -4.56
N ASP A 66 -4.90 8.07 -4.59
CA ASP A 66 -5.61 8.51 -5.79
C ASP A 66 -5.36 10.01 -5.99
N ARG A 67 -4.80 10.37 -7.14
CA ARG A 67 -4.41 11.76 -7.43
C ARG A 67 -5.60 12.68 -7.70
N ASN A 68 -6.77 12.13 -8.02
CA ASN A 68 -7.97 12.93 -8.27
C ASN A 68 -8.65 13.34 -6.95
N LEU A 69 -8.68 12.43 -5.98
CA LEU A 69 -9.33 12.63 -4.68
C LEU A 69 -8.34 13.02 -3.57
N ASN A 70 -7.03 12.92 -3.86
CA ASN A 70 -5.93 13.04 -2.91
C ASN A 70 -6.13 12.15 -1.66
N ALA A 71 -6.81 11.02 -1.84
CA ALA A 71 -7.17 10.08 -0.79
C ALA A 71 -6.21 8.89 -0.81
N VAL A 72 -5.74 8.46 0.36
CA VAL A 72 -4.95 7.23 0.49
C VAL A 72 -5.87 6.04 0.28
N GLU A 73 -5.57 5.23 -0.73
CA GLU A 73 -6.36 4.04 -1.04
C GLU A 73 -5.77 2.76 -0.44
N ASP A 74 -4.45 2.65 -0.45
CA ASP A 74 -3.74 1.45 -0.05
C ASP A 74 -2.57 1.83 0.88
N VAL A 75 -2.47 1.17 2.03
CA VAL A 75 -1.39 1.32 3.01
C VAL A 75 -0.80 -0.04 3.32
N SER A 76 0.53 -0.14 3.36
CA SER A 76 1.25 -1.33 3.82
C SER A 76 2.48 -0.93 4.63
N TYR A 77 2.74 -1.68 5.70
CA TYR A 77 3.86 -1.46 6.60
C TYR A 77 4.98 -2.46 6.29
N LEU A 78 6.20 -1.95 6.08
CA LEU A 78 7.40 -2.75 5.92
C LEU A 78 8.23 -2.69 7.20
N LEU A 79 8.39 -3.86 7.85
CA LEU A 79 9.35 -4.05 8.91
C LEU A 79 10.69 -4.48 8.28
N LEU A 80 11.62 -3.54 8.16
CA LEU A 80 13.02 -3.89 7.88
C LEU A 80 13.64 -4.37 9.21
N CYS A 81 13.66 -5.68 9.43
CA CYS A 81 14.49 -6.28 10.46
C CYS A 81 15.88 -6.47 9.85
N PHE A 82 16.84 -5.62 10.24
CA PHE A 82 18.26 -5.87 9.97
C PHE A 82 18.81 -6.88 10.97
#